data_AF-A0A813TDC6-F1
#
_entry.id   AF-A0A813TDC6-F1
#
_cell.length_a   1.000
_cell.length_b   1.000
_cell.length_c   1.000
_cell.angle_alpha   90.00
_cell.angle_beta   90.00
_cell.angle_gamma   90.00
#
_symmetry.space_group_name_H-M   'P 1'
#
loop_
_entity.id
_entity.type
_entity.pdbx_description
1 polymer ?
#
loop_
_entity_poly.entity_id
_entity_poly.type
_entity_poly.pdbx_seq_one_letter_code
_entity_poly.pdbx_strand_id
1 'polypeptide(L)'
;MLSQLVNSGYNNATELIELVVPMIWAYVDDIKSWFDDSFWIRFSTFPEVWVASSYKGSSGEITTMSYIGHHQRNQQTWLEAMYIASEKYKVNFTGVTVTGWSRYDHMLSLCEFLPSSIPSLAYSLQTIVHGRITNELNETVSQKLLGCNQMPLWERSTYPTLVSCTFPGHEMYEMMYQHDYVMRQYEETMSFVRLYITDIHLRQNYIHYKRGEECFERLLELENQMIHFIDAFQNACLVFFTADIGPEWLQTYFMRTFKDVQQRTNFIQHTLKTQSSWLQRPLPKNISRIIVKKRNITISSVVRNS
;
A
#
# COMPACT_ATOMS: atom_id res chain seq x y z
N MET A 1 -15.08 5.39 26.32
CA MET A 1 -14.90 6.85 26.20
C MET A 1 -15.77 7.61 27.20
N LEU A 2 -17.10 7.64 27.10
CA LEU A 2 -17.97 8.28 28.11
C LEU A 2 -17.77 7.69 29.54
N SER A 3 -17.67 6.37 29.68
CA SER A 3 -17.39 5.72 30.97
C SER A 3 -15.98 5.99 31.52
N GLN A 4 -15.02 6.36 30.68
CA GLN A 4 -13.65 6.72 31.11
C GLN A 4 -13.55 8.20 31.49
N LEU A 5 -14.41 9.05 30.93
CA LEU A 5 -14.44 10.50 31.18
C LEU A 5 -15.16 10.84 32.49
N VAL A 6 -16.15 10.04 32.91
CA VAL A 6 -16.79 10.16 34.24
C VAL A 6 -15.78 10.01 35.38
N ASN A 7 -14.68 9.27 35.18
CA ASN A 7 -13.62 9.11 36.19
C ASN A 7 -12.63 10.29 36.25
N SER A 8 -12.75 11.31 35.38
CA SER A 8 -11.79 12.42 35.27
C SER A 8 -12.23 13.72 35.97
N GLY A 9 -13.25 13.68 36.82
CA GLY A 9 -13.68 14.83 37.64
C GLY A 9 -14.71 15.76 37.00
N TYR A 10 -15.21 15.43 35.81
CA TYR A 10 -16.42 16.06 35.27
C TYR A 10 -17.64 15.46 35.96
N ASN A 11 -18.23 16.21 36.89
CA ASN A 11 -19.36 15.76 37.71
C ASN A 11 -20.68 15.58 36.95
N ASN A 12 -20.74 15.87 35.64
CA ASN A 12 -21.91 15.60 34.81
C ASN A 12 -21.50 15.39 33.35
N ALA A 13 -21.76 14.19 32.80
CA ALA A 13 -21.52 13.87 31.38
C ALA A 13 -22.26 14.83 30.42
N THR A 14 -23.29 15.52 30.89
CA THR A 14 -24.07 16.53 30.18
C THR A 14 -23.29 17.80 29.83
N GLU A 15 -22.36 18.25 30.69
CA GLU A 15 -21.56 19.46 30.39
C GLU A 15 -20.58 19.21 29.24
N LEU A 16 -20.03 18.00 29.14
CA LEU A 16 -19.09 17.66 28.07
C LEU A 16 -19.76 17.67 26.70
N ILE A 17 -21.02 17.23 26.62
CA ILE A 17 -21.79 17.16 25.37
C ILE A 17 -21.93 18.55 24.71
N GLU A 18 -22.00 19.61 25.52
CA GLU A 18 -22.09 20.99 25.03
C GLU A 18 -20.73 21.59 24.65
N LEU A 19 -19.61 20.98 25.08
CA LEU A 19 -18.26 21.50 24.89
C LEU A 19 -17.47 20.85 23.76
N VAL A 20 -17.95 19.72 23.22
CA VAL A 20 -17.23 18.96 22.19
C VAL A 20 -18.10 18.66 20.98
N VAL A 21 -17.47 18.67 19.81
CA VAL A 21 -18.07 18.22 18.55
C VAL A 21 -17.38 16.91 18.15
N PRO A 22 -18.04 15.74 18.29
CA PRO A 22 -17.43 14.47 17.95
C PRO A 22 -17.14 14.33 16.47
N MET A 23 -16.01 13.70 16.15
CA MET A 23 -15.69 13.23 14.80
C MET A 23 -15.80 11.72 14.74
N ILE A 24 -16.76 11.23 13.96
CA ILE A 24 -16.98 9.80 13.74
C ILE A 24 -16.23 9.40 12.48
N TRP A 25 -15.36 8.40 12.58
CA TRP A 25 -14.54 7.97 11.44
C TRP A 25 -14.63 6.47 11.23
N ALA A 26 -14.68 6.06 9.96
CA ALA A 26 -14.62 4.69 9.52
C ALA A 26 -14.30 4.68 8.03
N TYR A 27 -13.44 3.74 7.62
CA TYR A 27 -12.89 3.69 6.26
C TYR A 27 -13.27 2.40 5.53
N VAL A 28 -14.32 1.70 5.99
CA VAL A 28 -14.83 0.49 5.34
C VAL A 28 -15.73 0.83 4.15
N ASP A 29 -15.88 -0.10 3.21
CA ASP A 29 -16.74 0.08 2.03
C ASP A 29 -18.22 0.22 2.39
N ASP A 30 -18.68 -0.52 3.40
CA ASP A 30 -20.07 -0.55 3.86
C ASP A 30 -20.23 0.08 5.25
N ILE A 31 -20.32 1.41 5.29
CA ILE A 31 -20.53 2.17 6.52
C ILE A 31 -21.89 1.90 7.16
N LYS A 32 -22.92 1.56 6.36
CA LYS A 32 -24.28 1.36 6.87
C LYS A 32 -24.36 0.20 7.84
N SER A 33 -23.65 -0.89 7.53
CA SER A 33 -23.60 -2.09 8.38
C SER A 33 -22.58 -1.97 9.52
N TRP A 34 -21.75 -0.92 9.52
CA TRP A 34 -20.67 -0.74 10.49
C TRP A 34 -21.16 -0.17 11.83
N PHE A 35 -22.18 0.70 11.80
CA PHE A 35 -22.72 1.35 13.00
C PHE A 35 -24.16 0.91 13.27
N ASP A 36 -24.44 0.50 14.50
CA ASP A 36 -25.79 0.08 14.91
C ASP A 36 -26.69 1.25 15.35
N ASP A 37 -27.97 0.97 15.57
CA ASP A 37 -28.95 1.94 16.05
C ASP A 37 -28.52 2.62 17.36
N SER A 38 -27.90 1.87 18.27
CA SER A 38 -27.49 2.38 19.58
C SER A 38 -26.36 3.41 19.47
N PHE A 39 -25.49 3.23 18.49
CA PHE A 39 -24.42 4.15 18.15
C PHE A 39 -25.01 5.50 17.73
N TRP A 40 -25.94 5.51 16.78
CA TRP A 40 -26.54 6.76 16.29
C TRP A 40 -27.40 7.48 17.35
N ILE A 41 -28.14 6.73 18.16
CA ILE A 41 -28.89 7.28 19.31
C ILE A 41 -27.94 7.97 20.30
N ARG A 42 -26.74 7.41 20.51
CA ARG A 42 -25.75 8.05 21.38
C ARG A 42 -25.25 9.37 20.79
N PHE A 43 -24.94 9.38 19.50
CA PHE A 43 -24.38 10.56 18.84
C PHE A 43 -25.42 11.65 18.54
N SER A 44 -26.71 11.33 18.52
CA SER A 44 -27.78 12.34 18.42
C SER A 44 -27.95 13.19 19.67
N THR A 45 -27.30 12.84 20.78
CA THR A 45 -27.27 13.67 21.99
C THR A 45 -26.35 14.88 21.85
N PHE A 46 -25.40 14.86 20.92
CA PHE A 46 -24.51 15.99 20.65
C PHE A 46 -25.21 17.02 19.75
N PRO A 47 -25.01 18.33 19.99
CA PRO A 47 -25.60 19.37 19.15
C PRO A 47 -25.20 19.25 17.68
N GLU A 48 -23.97 18.80 17.45
CA GLU A 48 -23.36 18.64 16.13
C GLU A 48 -22.36 17.48 16.13
N VAL A 49 -22.21 16.82 14.99
CA VAL A 49 -21.16 15.82 14.75
C VAL A 49 -20.53 16.00 13.38
N TRP A 50 -19.25 15.65 13.26
CA TRP A 50 -18.56 15.47 11.98
C TRP A 50 -18.41 14.00 11.66
N VAL A 51 -18.32 13.70 10.37
CA VAL A 51 -17.83 12.38 9.92
C VAL A 51 -16.50 12.52 9.18
N ALA A 52 -15.72 11.45 9.18
CA ALA A 52 -14.48 11.38 8.43
C ALA A 52 -14.42 10.11 7.56
N SER A 53 -14.23 10.34 6.27
CA SER A 53 -13.98 9.34 5.24
C SER A 53 -12.51 9.36 4.84
N SER A 54 -12.10 8.55 3.87
CA SER A 54 -10.72 8.52 3.37
C SER A 54 -10.63 8.56 1.85
N TYR A 55 -9.54 9.14 1.33
CA TYR A 55 -9.16 9.04 -0.09
C TYR A 55 -7.84 8.26 -0.29
N LYS A 56 -7.10 8.01 0.80
CA LYS A 56 -5.90 7.16 0.86
C LYS A 56 -5.62 6.69 2.29
N GLY A 57 -4.71 5.74 2.47
CA GLY A 57 -4.27 5.31 3.81
C GLY A 57 -5.29 4.47 4.56
N SER A 58 -6.20 3.81 3.82
CA SER A 58 -7.18 2.86 4.37
C SER A 58 -7.35 1.58 3.53
N SER A 59 -6.54 1.39 2.47
CA SER A 59 -6.63 0.24 1.56
C SER A 59 -5.77 -0.98 1.98
N GLY A 60 -4.92 -0.82 2.99
CA GLY A 60 -4.05 -1.85 3.60
C GLY A 60 -2.71 -1.25 4.05
N GLU A 61 -2.11 -1.80 5.10
CA GLU A 61 -0.92 -1.26 5.79
C GLU A 61 0.33 -1.18 4.91
N ILE A 62 0.39 -2.03 3.87
CA ILE A 62 1.50 -2.12 2.91
C ILE A 62 1.08 -1.72 1.49
N THR A 63 -0.11 -1.12 1.34
CA THR A 63 -0.60 -0.68 0.04
C THR A 63 0.13 0.60 -0.39
N THR A 64 0.62 0.62 -1.62
CA THR A 64 1.38 1.75 -2.18
C THR A 64 0.58 2.58 -3.19
N MET A 65 -0.55 2.06 -3.69
CA MET A 65 -1.46 2.74 -4.61
C MET A 65 -2.88 2.79 -4.07
N SER A 66 -3.54 3.94 -4.19
CA SER A 66 -4.93 4.09 -3.77
C SER A 66 -5.87 3.53 -4.83
N TYR A 67 -6.79 2.66 -4.42
CA TYR A 67 -7.82 2.10 -5.28
C TYR A 67 -9.06 2.99 -5.20
N ILE A 68 -9.44 3.63 -6.30
CA ILE A 68 -10.53 4.60 -6.31
C ILE A 68 -11.85 3.96 -5.87
N GLY A 69 -12.12 2.72 -6.27
CA GLY A 69 -13.38 2.03 -5.96
C GLY A 69 -13.64 1.90 -4.46
N HIS A 70 -12.62 1.56 -3.67
CA HIS A 70 -12.70 1.46 -2.21
C HIS A 70 -13.12 2.80 -1.59
N HIS A 71 -12.37 3.87 -1.89
CA HIS A 71 -12.61 5.19 -1.32
C HIS A 71 -13.94 5.79 -1.83
N GLN A 72 -14.28 5.55 -3.09
CA GLN A 72 -15.54 5.98 -3.67
C GLN A 72 -16.74 5.32 -2.98
N ARG A 73 -16.70 3.99 -2.73
CA ARG A 73 -17.74 3.30 -1.96
C ARG A 73 -17.83 3.81 -0.53
N ASN A 74 -16.68 4.05 0.11
CA ASN A 74 -16.63 4.66 1.44
C ASN A 74 -17.34 6.02 1.47
N GLN A 75 -17.12 6.89 0.48
CA GLN A 75 -17.85 8.17 0.40
C GLN A 75 -19.35 7.97 0.23
N GLN A 76 -19.78 7.10 -0.68
CA GLN A 76 -21.20 6.86 -0.94
C GLN A 76 -21.93 6.33 0.27
N THR A 77 -21.37 5.31 0.93
CA THR A 77 -22.03 4.70 2.08
C THR A 77 -21.99 5.60 3.30
N TRP A 78 -21.01 6.50 3.42
CA TRP A 78 -21.06 7.61 4.38
C TRP A 78 -22.24 8.55 4.15
N LEU A 79 -22.45 9.02 2.91
CA LEU A 79 -23.59 9.89 2.58
C LEU A 79 -24.93 9.22 2.88
N GLU A 80 -25.07 7.94 2.54
CA GLU A 80 -26.27 7.16 2.86
C GLU A 80 -26.47 6.98 4.38
N ALA A 81 -25.41 6.67 5.12
CA ALA A 81 -25.47 6.52 6.58
C ALA A 81 -25.83 7.83 7.27
N MET A 82 -25.28 8.96 6.82
CA MET A 82 -25.62 10.29 7.34
C MET A 82 -27.09 10.62 7.08
N TYR A 83 -27.59 10.36 5.87
CA TYR A 83 -29.01 10.56 5.54
C TYR A 83 -29.93 9.74 6.46
N ILE A 84 -29.67 8.43 6.58
CA ILE A 84 -30.45 7.55 7.45
C ILE A 84 -30.38 8.02 8.91
N ALA A 85 -29.20 8.39 9.39
CA ALA A 85 -29.01 8.78 10.78
C ALA A 85 -29.67 10.12 11.12
N SER A 86 -29.63 11.09 10.20
CA SER A 86 -30.35 12.36 10.30
C SER A 86 -31.87 12.13 10.32
N GLU A 87 -32.40 11.32 9.40
CA GLU A 87 -33.84 11.10 9.31
C GLU A 87 -34.39 10.31 10.50
N LYS A 88 -33.73 9.20 10.87
CA LYS A 88 -34.21 8.26 11.88
C LYS A 88 -33.89 8.66 13.31
N TYR A 89 -32.69 9.16 13.58
CA TYR A 89 -32.23 9.45 14.95
C TYR A 89 -32.01 10.94 15.24
N LYS A 90 -32.24 11.82 14.25
CA LYS A 90 -32.06 13.28 14.37
C LYS A 90 -30.62 13.69 14.71
N VAL A 91 -29.64 12.93 14.21
CA VAL A 91 -28.23 13.31 14.29
C VAL A 91 -28.00 14.54 13.41
N ASN A 92 -27.44 15.61 13.99
CA ASN A 92 -27.12 16.83 13.26
C ASN A 92 -25.68 16.80 12.75
N PHE A 93 -25.50 16.62 11.45
CA PHE A 93 -24.17 16.55 10.82
C PHE A 93 -23.70 17.91 10.32
N THR A 94 -22.49 18.33 10.71
CA THR A 94 -21.87 19.56 10.22
C THR A 94 -21.21 19.36 8.85
N GLY A 95 -20.62 18.19 8.60
CA GLY A 95 -19.96 17.90 7.32
C GLY A 95 -19.12 16.63 7.30
N VAL A 96 -18.42 16.43 6.19
CA VAL A 96 -17.52 15.29 5.92
C VAL A 96 -16.08 15.79 5.80
N THR A 97 -15.17 15.22 6.57
CA THR A 97 -13.72 15.38 6.39
C THR A 97 -13.16 14.23 5.56
N VAL A 98 -12.35 14.53 4.55
CA VAL A 98 -11.73 13.52 3.68
C VAL A 98 -10.27 13.33 4.07
N THR A 99 -9.96 12.22 4.74
CA THR A 99 -8.65 11.97 5.36
C THR A 99 -7.70 11.20 4.45
N GLY A 100 -6.40 11.36 4.68
CA GLY A 100 -5.36 10.68 3.92
C GLY A 100 -4.14 10.34 4.77
N TRP A 101 -4.21 9.20 5.46
CA TRP A 101 -3.13 8.74 6.35
C TRP A 101 -1.85 8.45 5.58
N SER A 102 -0.70 8.78 6.17
CA SER A 102 0.62 8.43 5.62
C SER A 102 1.19 7.15 6.22
N ARG A 103 0.67 6.72 7.37
CA ARG A 103 1.00 5.48 8.07
C ARG A 103 -0.21 5.01 8.87
N TYR A 104 -0.31 3.70 9.08
CA TYR A 104 -1.34 3.08 9.93
C TYR A 104 -1.01 3.15 11.42
N ASP A 105 0.27 3.29 11.74
CA ASP A 105 0.80 3.51 13.08
C ASP A 105 2.14 4.25 12.93
N HIS A 106 2.59 4.94 13.98
CA HIS A 106 3.83 5.70 13.97
C HIS A 106 5.05 4.88 13.55
N MET A 107 5.08 3.58 13.88
CA MET A 107 6.20 2.69 13.59
C MET A 107 6.00 1.79 12.36
N LEU A 108 4.89 1.96 11.63
CA LEU A 108 4.62 1.22 10.40
C LEU A 108 5.19 1.93 9.18
N SER A 109 5.32 1.17 8.09
CA SER A 109 5.77 1.65 6.79
C SER A 109 4.87 2.76 6.23
N LEU A 110 5.44 3.58 5.34
CA LEU A 110 4.69 4.53 4.52
C LEU A 110 3.67 3.80 3.65
N CYS A 111 2.41 4.20 3.71
CA CYS A 111 1.39 3.70 2.77
C CYS A 111 1.34 4.57 1.50
N GLU A 112 0.14 4.84 0.97
CA GLU A 112 -0.01 5.58 -0.29
C GLU A 112 0.41 7.05 -0.16
N PHE A 113 1.12 7.55 -1.18
CA PHE A 113 1.56 8.93 -1.25
C PHE A 113 0.45 9.87 -1.71
N LEU A 114 0.41 11.09 -1.14
CA LEU A 114 -0.51 12.14 -1.60
C LEU A 114 -0.52 12.34 -3.13
N PRO A 115 0.62 12.59 -3.82
CA PRO A 115 0.61 12.83 -5.26
C PRO A 115 0.09 11.63 -6.06
N SER A 116 0.39 10.39 -5.67
CA SER A 116 -0.16 9.19 -6.34
C SER A 116 -1.64 8.93 -5.97
N SER A 117 -2.15 9.53 -4.90
CA SER A 117 -3.55 9.41 -4.48
C SER A 117 -4.45 10.56 -5.00
N ILE A 118 -3.93 11.52 -5.75
CA ILE A 118 -4.73 12.64 -6.30
C ILE A 118 -5.93 12.16 -7.13
N PRO A 119 -5.83 11.13 -7.99
CA PRO A 119 -7.00 10.59 -8.65
C PRO A 119 -8.07 10.13 -7.66
N SER A 120 -7.70 9.37 -6.62
CA SER A 120 -8.64 8.94 -5.58
C SER A 120 -9.26 10.12 -4.84
N LEU A 121 -8.49 11.16 -4.54
CA LEU A 121 -9.00 12.40 -3.95
C LEU A 121 -10.05 13.07 -4.86
N ALA A 122 -9.75 13.22 -6.15
CA ALA A 122 -10.66 13.84 -7.11
C ALA A 122 -11.99 13.08 -7.18
N TYR A 123 -11.95 11.75 -7.32
CA TYR A 123 -13.18 10.93 -7.33
C TYR A 123 -13.92 10.95 -5.99
N SER A 124 -13.20 11.00 -4.86
CA SER A 124 -13.81 11.10 -3.53
C SER A 124 -14.59 12.41 -3.38
N LEU A 125 -13.99 13.54 -3.75
CA LEU A 125 -14.63 14.86 -3.70
C LEU A 125 -15.85 14.93 -4.62
N GLN A 126 -15.73 14.43 -5.85
CA GLN A 126 -16.83 14.41 -6.81
C GLN A 126 -17.98 13.51 -6.35
N THR A 127 -17.66 12.41 -5.67
CA THR A 127 -18.68 11.55 -5.05
C THR A 127 -19.39 12.26 -3.90
N ILE A 128 -18.68 13.01 -3.06
CA ILE A 128 -19.30 13.79 -1.97
C ILE A 128 -20.26 14.85 -2.53
N VAL A 129 -19.85 15.57 -3.59
CA VAL A 129 -20.66 16.64 -4.18
C VAL A 129 -21.89 16.11 -4.91
N HIS A 130 -21.75 15.01 -5.65
CA HIS A 130 -22.80 14.51 -6.54
C HIS A 130 -23.54 13.26 -6.02
N GLY A 131 -23.11 12.70 -4.89
CA GLY A 131 -23.61 11.45 -4.32
C GLY A 131 -23.13 10.17 -5.05
N ARG A 132 -22.80 10.28 -6.33
CA ARG A 132 -22.30 9.16 -7.15
C ARG A 132 -21.49 9.63 -8.35
N ILE A 133 -20.68 8.73 -8.89
CA ILE A 133 -19.95 8.94 -10.14
C ILE A 133 -20.78 8.38 -11.31
N THR A 134 -21.25 9.25 -12.19
CA THR A 134 -21.86 8.85 -13.47
C THR A 134 -20.80 8.71 -14.56
N ASN A 135 -21.16 8.18 -15.73
CA ASN A 135 -20.23 8.05 -16.85
C ASN A 135 -19.71 9.42 -17.33
N GLU A 136 -20.59 10.42 -17.40
CA GLU A 136 -20.23 11.79 -17.83
C GLU A 136 -19.31 12.47 -16.81
N LEU A 137 -19.59 12.26 -15.52
CA LEU A 137 -18.74 12.78 -14.45
C LEU A 137 -17.38 12.09 -14.46
N ASN A 138 -17.36 10.78 -14.68
CA ASN A 138 -16.14 10.02 -14.81
C ASN A 138 -15.24 10.52 -15.95
N GLU A 139 -15.78 10.75 -17.14
CA GLU A 139 -15.03 11.33 -18.25
C GLU A 139 -14.49 12.73 -17.91
N THR A 140 -15.31 13.54 -17.24
CA THR A 140 -14.91 14.88 -16.80
C THR A 140 -13.75 14.80 -15.80
N VAL A 141 -13.82 13.92 -14.80
CA VAL A 141 -12.75 13.77 -13.80
C VAL A 141 -11.47 13.24 -14.43
N SER A 142 -11.55 12.12 -15.14
CA SER A 142 -10.37 11.47 -15.73
C SER A 142 -9.70 12.36 -16.79
N GLN A 143 -10.44 12.86 -17.78
CA GLN A 143 -9.83 13.54 -18.92
C GLN A 143 -9.64 15.03 -18.69
N LYS A 144 -10.60 15.72 -18.06
CA LYS A 144 -10.54 17.20 -17.95
C LYS A 144 -9.84 17.66 -16.67
N LEU A 145 -10.07 17.00 -15.53
CA LEU A 145 -9.45 17.40 -14.27
C LEU A 145 -8.07 16.77 -14.08
N LEU A 146 -7.93 15.48 -14.37
CA LEU A 146 -6.69 14.74 -14.17
C LEU A 146 -5.81 14.66 -15.43
N GLY A 147 -6.38 14.90 -16.61
CA GLY A 147 -5.65 14.83 -17.87
C GLY A 147 -5.18 13.41 -18.23
N CYS A 148 -5.85 12.38 -17.72
CA CYS A 148 -5.46 11.00 -17.93
C CYS A 148 -5.91 10.48 -19.30
N ASN A 149 -5.03 9.72 -19.97
CA ASN A 149 -5.31 9.10 -21.26
C ASN A 149 -6.33 7.96 -21.20
N GLN A 150 -6.54 7.38 -20.00
CA GLN A 150 -7.48 6.31 -19.73
C GLN A 150 -7.95 6.39 -18.27
N MET A 151 -8.82 5.47 -17.87
CA MET A 151 -9.32 5.40 -16.49
C MET A 151 -8.16 5.20 -15.49
N PRO A 152 -8.05 6.05 -14.45
CA PRO A 152 -7.14 5.82 -13.33
C PRO A 152 -7.50 4.53 -12.56
N LEU A 153 -6.56 3.97 -11.81
CA LEU A 153 -6.71 2.69 -11.10
C LEU A 153 -7.97 2.62 -10.22
N TRP A 154 -8.97 1.84 -10.65
CA TRP A 154 -10.23 1.68 -9.92
C TRP A 154 -10.17 0.57 -8.86
N GLU A 155 -9.70 -0.62 -9.24
CA GLU A 155 -9.59 -1.78 -8.35
C GLU A 155 -8.19 -2.40 -8.43
N ARG A 156 -7.85 -3.22 -7.44
CA ARG A 156 -6.59 -3.97 -7.42
C ARG A 156 -6.45 -4.97 -8.58
N SER A 157 -7.57 -5.50 -9.07
CA SER A 157 -7.58 -6.57 -10.10
C SER A 157 -7.39 -6.05 -11.53
N THR A 158 -7.49 -4.74 -11.76
CA THR A 158 -7.16 -4.16 -13.06
C THR A 158 -5.65 -4.15 -13.23
N TYR A 159 -5.14 -5.00 -14.13
CA TYR A 159 -3.76 -4.93 -14.60
C TYR A 159 -3.52 -3.50 -15.07
N PRO A 160 -2.66 -2.72 -14.40
CA PRO A 160 -2.52 -1.33 -14.74
C PRO A 160 -1.78 -1.26 -16.07
N THR A 161 -2.50 -1.07 -17.18
CA THR A 161 -1.90 -0.49 -18.38
C THR A 161 -1.33 0.86 -17.97
N LEU A 162 -0.15 1.23 -18.49
CA LEU A 162 0.49 2.48 -18.10
C LEU A 162 -0.48 3.64 -18.32
N VAL A 163 -0.93 4.28 -17.24
CA VAL A 163 -1.75 5.48 -17.31
C VAL A 163 -0.82 6.67 -17.34
N SER A 164 -0.98 7.53 -18.34
CA SER A 164 -0.31 8.83 -18.38
C SER A 164 -1.34 9.90 -18.07
N CYS A 165 -0.98 10.83 -17.19
CA CYS A 165 -1.84 11.93 -16.75
C CYS A 165 -1.07 13.26 -16.78
N THR A 166 -1.75 14.37 -16.47
CA THR A 166 -1.12 15.71 -16.47
C THR A 166 -1.45 16.53 -15.22
N PHE A 167 -2.02 15.93 -14.18
CA PHE A 167 -2.27 16.62 -12.91
C PHE A 167 -0.96 16.85 -12.13
N PRO A 168 -0.88 17.85 -11.25
CA PRO A 168 0.32 18.10 -10.45
C PRO A 168 0.72 16.87 -9.61
N GLY A 169 1.88 16.29 -9.86
CA GLY A 169 2.36 15.07 -9.20
C GLY A 169 1.96 13.77 -9.88
N HIS A 170 1.51 13.83 -11.14
CA HIS A 170 1.28 12.65 -11.97
C HIS A 170 2.54 11.78 -12.13
N GLU A 171 3.74 12.35 -12.05
CA GLU A 171 5.00 11.61 -12.14
C GLU A 171 5.10 10.56 -11.02
N MET A 172 4.70 10.92 -9.80
CA MET A 172 4.65 9.96 -8.69
C MET A 172 3.56 8.91 -8.88
N TYR A 173 2.45 9.27 -9.52
CA TYR A 173 1.41 8.32 -9.88
C TYR A 173 1.93 7.30 -10.89
N GLU A 174 2.55 7.77 -11.97
CA GLU A 174 3.17 6.95 -13.02
C GLU A 174 4.29 6.07 -12.48
N MET A 175 5.08 6.56 -11.51
CA MET A 175 6.10 5.75 -10.84
C MET A 175 5.50 4.56 -10.09
N MET A 176 4.27 4.65 -9.56
CA MET A 176 3.63 3.50 -8.93
C MET A 176 3.22 2.42 -9.95
N TYR A 177 2.85 2.82 -11.18
CA TYR A 177 2.64 1.87 -12.29
C TYR A 177 3.94 1.22 -12.72
N GLN A 178 5.03 2.00 -12.81
CA GLN A 178 6.36 1.48 -13.13
C GLN A 178 6.86 0.51 -12.06
N HIS A 179 6.61 0.80 -10.79
CA HIS A 179 6.90 -0.11 -9.69
C HIS A 179 6.18 -1.46 -9.88
N ASP A 180 4.86 -1.46 -10.10
CA ASP A 180 4.11 -2.70 -10.34
C ASP A 180 4.66 -3.47 -11.56
N TYR A 181 4.96 -2.76 -12.65
CA TYR A 181 5.56 -3.35 -13.84
C TYR A 181 6.89 -4.05 -13.55
N VAL A 182 7.83 -3.37 -12.89
CA VAL A 182 9.14 -3.93 -12.54
C VAL A 182 9.00 -5.11 -11.58
N MET A 183 8.08 -5.04 -10.60
CA MET A 183 7.85 -6.15 -9.67
C MET A 183 7.26 -7.38 -10.37
N ARG A 184 6.43 -7.21 -11.40
CA ARG A 184 5.98 -8.33 -12.24
C ARG A 184 7.10 -8.92 -13.08
N GLN A 185 7.93 -8.08 -13.71
CA GLN A 185 9.12 -8.55 -14.43
C GLN A 185 10.08 -9.30 -13.51
N TYR A 186 10.21 -8.86 -12.26
CA TYR A 186 10.94 -9.57 -11.23
C TYR A 186 10.33 -10.95 -10.95
N GLU A 187 9.02 -11.06 -10.70
CA GLU A 187 8.40 -12.37 -10.43
C GLU A 187 8.51 -13.33 -11.63
N GLU A 188 8.28 -12.84 -12.85
CA GLU A 188 8.44 -13.62 -14.08
C GLU A 188 9.90 -14.10 -14.24
N THR A 189 10.87 -13.20 -14.16
CA THR A 189 12.30 -13.52 -14.30
C THR A 189 12.75 -14.48 -13.19
N MET A 190 12.37 -14.21 -11.95
CA MET A 190 12.78 -15.02 -10.81
C MET A 190 12.12 -16.39 -10.80
N SER A 191 10.89 -16.52 -11.31
CA SER A 191 10.27 -17.83 -11.50
C SER A 191 11.11 -18.72 -12.42
N PHE A 192 11.64 -18.15 -13.52
CA PHE A 192 12.54 -18.86 -14.43
C PHE A 192 13.90 -19.15 -13.77
N VAL A 193 14.53 -18.14 -13.18
CA VAL A 193 15.86 -18.27 -12.55
C VAL A 193 15.85 -19.30 -11.43
N ARG A 194 14.80 -19.35 -10.60
CA ARG A 194 14.69 -20.29 -9.47
C ARG A 194 14.56 -21.74 -9.92
N LEU A 195 14.14 -22.02 -11.17
CA LEU A 195 14.12 -23.39 -11.72
C LEU A 195 15.53 -23.93 -11.99
N TYR A 196 16.43 -23.07 -12.45
CA TYR A 196 17.78 -23.47 -12.87
C TYR A 196 18.86 -23.15 -11.83
N ILE A 197 18.63 -22.13 -10.99
CA ILE A 197 19.57 -21.63 -9.97
C ILE A 197 18.89 -21.72 -8.60
N THR A 198 18.83 -22.95 -8.10
CA THR A 198 18.34 -23.28 -6.75
C THR A 198 19.40 -23.04 -5.67
N ASP A 199 19.00 -23.10 -4.39
CA ASP A 199 19.90 -22.95 -3.24
C ASP A 199 21.07 -23.94 -3.22
N ILE A 200 20.93 -25.11 -3.86
CA ILE A 200 22.02 -26.08 -3.94
C ILE A 200 23.12 -25.54 -4.85
N HIS A 201 22.75 -24.94 -5.99
CA HIS A 201 23.71 -24.32 -6.91
C HIS A 201 24.48 -23.20 -6.21
N LEU A 202 23.75 -22.32 -5.49
CA LEU A 202 24.33 -21.24 -4.69
C LEU A 202 25.35 -21.78 -3.67
N ARG A 203 25.00 -22.82 -2.93
CA ARG A 203 25.88 -23.40 -1.90
C ARG A 203 27.09 -24.14 -2.45
N GLN A 204 26.98 -24.72 -3.64
CA GLN A 204 28.04 -25.52 -4.24
C GLN A 204 28.90 -24.70 -5.22
N ASN A 205 28.57 -23.44 -5.47
CA ASN A 205 29.23 -22.60 -6.48
C ASN A 205 29.33 -23.31 -7.83
N TYR A 206 28.21 -23.89 -8.26
CA TYR A 206 28.17 -24.77 -9.43
C TYR A 206 26.85 -24.61 -10.18
N ILE A 207 26.89 -24.42 -11.50
CA ILE A 207 25.70 -24.16 -12.34
C ILE A 207 25.78 -24.80 -13.72
N HIS A 208 24.58 -25.01 -14.30
CA HIS A 208 24.25 -24.89 -15.73
C HIS A 208 25.11 -23.92 -16.58
N TYR A 209 25.98 -24.24 -17.54
CA TYR A 209 26.71 -23.18 -18.27
C TYR A 209 25.71 -22.42 -19.16
N LYS A 210 25.09 -23.13 -20.11
CA LYS A 210 24.02 -22.58 -20.96
C LYS A 210 22.84 -21.99 -20.17
N ARG A 211 22.41 -22.64 -19.09
CA ARG A 211 21.31 -22.14 -18.24
C ARG A 211 21.73 -20.96 -17.39
N GLY A 212 22.99 -20.90 -16.98
CA GLY A 212 23.60 -19.78 -16.29
C GLY A 212 23.63 -18.56 -17.18
N GLU A 213 24.13 -18.68 -18.42
CA GLU A 213 24.11 -17.59 -19.41
C GLU A 213 22.68 -17.08 -19.66
N GLU A 214 21.72 -17.97 -19.92
CA GLU A 214 20.31 -17.58 -20.14
C GLU A 214 19.69 -16.88 -18.91
N CYS A 215 20.00 -17.35 -17.69
CA CYS A 215 19.58 -16.68 -16.47
C CYS A 215 20.27 -15.32 -16.28
N PHE A 216 21.56 -15.24 -16.64
CA PHE A 216 22.37 -14.04 -16.49
C PHE A 216 21.88 -12.91 -17.38
N GLU A 217 21.58 -13.20 -18.65
CA GLU A 217 21.03 -12.20 -19.59
C GLU A 217 19.72 -11.60 -19.07
N ARG A 218 18.78 -12.45 -18.63
CA ARG A 218 17.49 -12.02 -18.05
C ARG A 218 17.66 -11.19 -16.78
N LEU A 219 18.56 -11.61 -15.90
CA LEU A 219 18.83 -10.90 -14.64
C LEU A 219 19.50 -9.55 -14.88
N LEU A 220 20.40 -9.44 -15.86
CA LEU A 220 21.02 -8.16 -16.23
C LEU A 220 20.01 -7.17 -16.80
N GLU A 221 19.10 -7.63 -17.67
CA GLU A 221 18.03 -6.78 -18.19
C GLU A 221 17.14 -6.26 -17.06
N LEU A 222 16.71 -7.15 -16.17
CA LEU A 222 15.91 -6.77 -15.00
C LEU A 222 16.69 -5.83 -14.06
N GLU A 223 17.95 -6.12 -13.76
CA GLU A 223 18.78 -5.28 -12.87
C GLU A 223 18.90 -3.85 -13.41
N ASN A 224 19.12 -3.68 -14.72
CA ASN A 224 19.15 -2.37 -15.36
C ASN A 224 17.80 -1.64 -15.25
N GLN A 225 16.69 -2.34 -15.48
CA GLN A 225 15.35 -1.76 -15.30
C GLN A 225 15.12 -1.30 -13.84
N MET A 226 15.56 -2.10 -12.86
CA MET A 226 15.45 -1.76 -11.45
C MET A 226 16.32 -0.55 -11.07
N ILE A 227 17.54 -0.43 -11.61
CA ILE A 227 18.41 0.74 -11.41
C ILE A 227 17.75 2.01 -11.95
N HIS A 228 17.24 1.94 -13.19
CA HIS A 228 16.53 3.08 -13.79
C HIS A 228 15.29 3.48 -12.99
N PHE A 229 14.53 2.51 -12.48
CA PHE A 229 13.40 2.78 -11.61
C PHE A 229 13.82 3.48 -10.31
N ILE A 230 14.89 3.03 -9.64
CA ILE A 230 15.39 3.64 -8.40
C ILE A 230 15.70 5.12 -8.64
N ASP A 231 16.48 5.43 -9.68
CA ASP A 231 16.86 6.81 -10.00
C ASP A 231 15.65 7.67 -10.33
N ALA A 232 14.75 7.18 -11.20
CA ALA A 232 13.55 7.90 -11.60
C ALA A 232 12.60 8.15 -10.42
N PHE A 233 12.39 7.14 -9.58
CA PHE A 233 11.53 7.24 -8.39
C PHE A 233 12.09 8.24 -7.38
N GLN A 234 13.40 8.21 -7.09
CA GLN A 234 14.00 9.16 -6.17
C GLN A 234 13.84 10.61 -6.67
N ASN A 235 14.07 10.84 -7.97
CA ASN A 235 13.89 12.17 -8.57
C ASN A 235 12.43 12.65 -8.47
N ALA A 236 11.46 11.78 -8.76
CA ALA A 236 10.03 12.10 -8.62
C ALA A 236 9.65 12.39 -7.15
N CYS A 237 10.18 11.61 -6.20
CA CYS A 237 9.92 11.83 -4.77
C CYS A 237 10.44 13.18 -4.29
N LEU A 238 11.63 13.61 -4.73
CA LEU A 238 12.27 14.85 -4.30
C LEU A 238 11.49 16.12 -4.69
N VAL A 239 10.57 16.02 -5.66
CA VAL A 239 9.69 17.13 -6.04
C VAL A 239 8.66 17.44 -4.94
N PHE A 240 8.19 16.42 -4.22
CA PHE A 240 7.08 16.53 -3.27
C PHE A 240 7.48 16.34 -1.82
N PHE A 241 8.61 15.70 -1.57
CA PHE A 241 9.00 15.22 -0.25
C PHE A 241 10.44 15.58 0.09
N THR A 242 10.74 15.49 1.39
CA THR A 242 12.10 15.55 1.89
C THR A 242 12.92 14.35 1.40
N ALA A 243 14.24 14.52 1.36
CA ALA A 243 15.16 13.58 0.73
C ALA A 243 15.21 12.18 1.38
N ASP A 244 14.62 12.01 2.56
CA ASP A 244 14.52 10.76 3.32
C ASP A 244 13.33 9.88 2.90
N ILE A 245 12.24 10.45 2.37
CA ILE A 245 11.01 9.71 2.07
C ILE A 245 11.20 8.69 0.93
N GLY A 246 11.89 9.09 -0.15
CA GLY A 246 12.19 8.20 -1.26
C GLY A 246 13.02 6.97 -0.82
N PRO A 247 14.17 7.18 -0.15
CA PRO A 247 14.96 6.09 0.43
C PRO A 247 14.20 5.21 1.41
N GLU A 248 13.37 5.79 2.31
CA GLU A 248 12.56 5.01 3.24
C GLU A 248 11.61 4.05 2.51
N TRP A 249 10.89 4.58 1.52
CA TRP A 249 9.96 3.79 0.72
C TRP A 249 10.68 2.70 -0.07
N LEU A 250 11.79 3.02 -0.74
CA LEU A 250 12.60 2.05 -1.48
C LEU A 250 13.10 0.94 -0.57
N GLN A 251 13.60 1.26 0.62
CA GLN A 251 14.09 0.25 1.57
C GLN A 251 12.99 -0.69 2.04
N THR A 252 11.77 -0.20 2.14
CA THR A 252 10.61 -0.98 2.58
C THR A 252 10.08 -1.89 1.47
N TYR A 253 9.90 -1.34 0.27
CA TYR A 253 9.12 -1.99 -0.78
C TYR A 253 9.94 -2.58 -1.93
N PHE A 254 11.18 -2.13 -2.13
CA PHE A 254 11.91 -2.41 -3.37
C PHE A 254 13.32 -3.02 -3.16
N MET A 255 14.07 -2.53 -2.18
CA MET A 255 15.49 -2.87 -2.05
C MET A 255 15.74 -4.35 -1.72
N ARG A 256 14.76 -5.05 -1.14
CA ARG A 256 14.86 -6.49 -0.89
C ARG A 256 14.90 -7.29 -2.19
N THR A 257 14.00 -7.00 -3.14
CA THR A 257 13.95 -7.70 -4.43
C THR A 257 15.16 -7.34 -5.27
N PHE A 258 15.56 -6.06 -5.27
CA PHE A 258 16.77 -5.61 -5.95
C PHE A 258 18.00 -6.39 -5.48
N LYS A 259 18.19 -6.54 -4.16
CA LYS A 259 19.31 -7.30 -3.60
C LYS A 259 19.28 -8.79 -3.99
N ASP A 260 18.12 -9.42 -4.09
CA ASP A 260 18.01 -10.83 -4.55
C ASP A 260 18.50 -10.95 -6.01
N VAL A 261 18.10 -10.01 -6.87
CA VAL A 261 18.58 -9.94 -8.27
C VAL A 261 20.09 -9.77 -8.30
N GLN A 262 20.65 -8.75 -7.63
CA GLN A 262 22.09 -8.50 -7.63
C GLN A 262 22.91 -9.69 -7.10
N GLN A 263 22.43 -10.34 -6.03
CA GLN A 263 23.11 -11.51 -5.47
C GLN A 263 23.18 -12.66 -6.49
N ARG A 264 22.10 -12.91 -7.23
CA ARG A 264 22.05 -13.97 -8.25
C ARG A 264 22.86 -13.61 -9.48
N THR A 265 22.78 -12.36 -9.95
CA THR A 265 23.60 -11.87 -11.06
C THR A 265 25.09 -12.07 -10.75
N ASN A 266 25.55 -11.59 -9.59
CA ASN A 266 26.94 -11.71 -9.16
C ASN A 266 27.39 -13.15 -9.00
N PHE A 267 26.53 -14.00 -8.41
CA PHE A 267 26.79 -15.42 -8.28
C PHE A 267 27.03 -16.08 -9.65
N ILE A 268 26.11 -15.88 -10.60
CA ILE A 268 26.23 -16.50 -11.93
C ILE A 268 27.47 -15.97 -12.65
N GLN A 269 27.70 -14.66 -12.63
CA GLN A 269 28.86 -14.05 -13.26
C GLN A 269 30.18 -14.62 -12.71
N HIS A 270 30.26 -14.78 -11.40
CA HIS A 270 31.43 -15.36 -10.76
C HIS A 270 31.60 -16.84 -11.13
N THR A 271 30.55 -17.64 -11.00
CA THR A 271 30.63 -19.09 -11.25
C THR A 271 30.90 -19.41 -12.72
N LEU A 272 30.31 -18.69 -13.68
CA LEU A 272 30.61 -18.88 -15.11
C LEU A 272 32.10 -18.63 -15.43
N LYS A 273 32.76 -17.73 -14.69
CA LYS A 273 34.19 -17.43 -14.87
C LYS A 273 35.11 -18.46 -14.19
N THR A 274 34.70 -19.01 -13.06
CA THR A 274 35.58 -19.85 -12.21
C THR A 274 35.35 -21.35 -12.37
N GLN A 275 34.17 -21.78 -12.80
CA GLN A 275 33.86 -23.19 -13.02
C GLN A 275 34.55 -23.71 -14.29
N SER A 276 35.66 -24.41 -14.13
CA SER A 276 36.49 -24.90 -15.24
C SER A 276 36.00 -26.22 -15.86
N SER A 277 35.16 -26.99 -15.16
CA SER A 277 34.77 -28.32 -15.60
C SER A 277 33.44 -28.78 -14.98
N TRP A 278 32.88 -29.84 -15.59
CA TRP A 278 31.65 -30.45 -15.14
C TRP A 278 31.91 -31.81 -14.51
N LEU A 279 31.36 -32.04 -13.32
CA LEU A 279 31.40 -33.36 -12.69
C LEU A 279 30.41 -34.31 -13.37
N GLN A 280 30.76 -35.60 -13.44
CA GLN A 280 29.87 -36.64 -13.99
C GLN A 280 28.52 -36.70 -13.25
N ARG A 281 28.52 -36.42 -11.94
CA ARG A 281 27.31 -36.12 -11.18
C ARG A 281 27.17 -34.59 -11.09
N PRO A 282 26.01 -34.00 -11.43
CA PRO A 282 25.82 -32.54 -11.42
C PRO A 282 26.02 -31.88 -10.04
N LEU A 283 26.00 -32.66 -8.95
CA LEU A 283 26.16 -32.18 -7.59
C LEU A 283 27.36 -32.87 -6.90
N PRO A 284 28.15 -32.15 -6.09
CA PRO A 284 29.26 -32.73 -5.35
C PRO A 284 28.83 -33.86 -4.41
N LYS A 285 29.72 -34.84 -4.18
CA LYS A 285 29.41 -36.03 -3.37
C LYS A 285 29.18 -35.73 -1.87
N ASN A 286 29.60 -34.56 -1.38
CA ASN A 286 29.59 -34.19 0.04
C ASN A 286 28.35 -33.37 0.46
N ILE A 287 27.16 -33.66 -0.08
CA ILE A 287 25.92 -33.05 0.44
C ILE A 287 25.61 -33.68 1.80
N SER A 288 25.81 -32.90 2.86
CA SER A 288 25.56 -33.33 4.25
C SER A 288 24.07 -33.51 4.53
N ARG A 289 23.76 -34.39 5.49
CA ARG A 289 22.38 -34.62 5.96
C ARG A 289 21.82 -33.33 6.55
N ILE A 290 20.59 -32.97 6.17
CA ILE A 290 19.89 -31.82 6.75
C ILE A 290 19.55 -32.13 8.21
N ILE A 291 20.08 -31.34 9.14
CA ILE A 291 19.80 -31.44 10.57
C ILE A 291 18.99 -30.20 10.97
N VAL A 292 17.73 -30.39 11.35
CA VAL A 292 16.88 -29.32 11.88
C VAL A 292 16.86 -29.45 13.41
N LYS A 293 17.51 -28.53 14.11
CA LYS A 293 17.43 -28.44 15.58
C LYS A 293 16.14 -27.69 15.97
N LYS A 294 15.32 -28.27 16.84
CA LYS A 294 14.20 -27.56 17.46
C LYS A 294 14.74 -26.43 18.35
N ARG A 295 14.17 -25.23 18.23
CA ARG A 295 14.44 -24.14 19.18
C ARG A 295 13.78 -24.48 20.52
N ASN A 296 14.54 -24.50 21.60
CA ASN A 296 14.00 -24.47 22.95
C ASN A 296 13.81 -22.99 23.31
N ILE A 297 12.56 -22.51 23.25
CA ILE A 297 12.21 -21.14 23.65
C ILE A 297 11.70 -21.21 25.07
N THR A 298 12.48 -20.68 26.02
CA THR A 298 12.00 -20.39 27.37
C THR A 298 11.58 -18.93 27.40
N ILE A 299 10.27 -18.66 27.38
CA ILE A 299 9.75 -17.30 27.54
C ILE A 299 9.78 -16.99 29.03
N SER A 300 10.80 -16.25 29.48
CA SER A 300 10.75 -15.63 30.80
C SER A 300 9.68 -14.53 30.76
N SER A 301 8.63 -14.67 31.56
CA SER A 301 7.60 -13.65 31.73
C SER A 301 8.24 -12.37 32.28
N VAL A 302 8.48 -11.40 31.41
CA VAL A 302 8.74 -10.02 31.83
C VAL A 302 7.41 -9.47 32.33
N VAL A 303 7.20 -9.57 33.64
CA VAL A 303 6.15 -8.83 34.35
C VAL A 303 6.49 -7.35 34.16
N ARG A 304 5.82 -6.69 33.22
CA ARG A 304 5.81 -5.23 33.15
C ARG A 304 4.88 -4.75 34.26
N ASN A 305 5.46 -4.27 35.35
CA ASN A 305 4.72 -3.43 36.29
C ASN A 305 4.43 -2.10 35.60
N SER A 306 3.16 -1.86 35.33
CA SER A 306 2.58 -0.54 35.05
C SER A 306 1.27 -0.45 35.81
#